data_AF-A0A9X0D6H8-F1
#
_entry.id   AF-A0A9X0D6H8-F1
#
_cell.length_a   1.000
_cell.length_b   1.000
_cell.length_c   1.000
_cell.angle_alpha   90.00
_cell.angle_beta   90.00
_cell.angle_gamma   90.00
#
_symmetry.space_group_name_H-M   'P 1'
#
loop_
_entity.id
_entity.type
_entity.pdbx_description
1 polymer ?
#
loop_
_entity_poly.entity_id
_entity_poly.type
_entity_poly.pdbx_seq_one_letter_code
_entity_poly.pdbx_strand_id
1 'polypeptide(L)'
;MQDLAVSTSIPLLTVEDLKNAFIKGYGFLATMKKNRGKPTGSAVCVVDPAVTDCTNMGFAALLLSTLENILLCRALGIDRPIVYWRACNSVCSEDPRVNSWDWYFEPVNHGLESKVENVLCPLKVLDGWQERLNRTALSDVKTVIDNSFKNRTDVGGFEDGKIITTQERMRINKLLQQYVKPNSRIREKVRTFYHRYLAEFTVLGVHVRGTDHWMETNEQKLPSLMSWVERAQSILETLPRPRKIFIASDNNEVIKKFVTYFGKEMVS
;
A
#
# COMPACT_ATOMS: atom_id res chain seq x y z
N MET A 1 51.14 -25.24 -2.35
CA MET A 1 51.30 -24.12 -3.30
C MET A 1 50.28 -24.38 -4.40
N GLN A 2 49.23 -23.62 -4.63
CA GLN A 2 48.59 -22.50 -3.93
C GLN A 2 47.24 -22.32 -4.66
N ASP A 3 46.21 -21.91 -3.93
CA ASP A 3 44.84 -21.66 -4.41
C ASP A 3 44.75 -20.69 -5.61
N LEU A 4 43.61 -20.74 -6.32
CA LEU A 4 42.83 -19.50 -6.54
C LEU A 4 41.39 -19.82 -6.97
N ALA A 5 40.48 -19.36 -6.10
CA ALA A 5 39.04 -19.36 -6.23
C ALA A 5 38.55 -18.57 -7.45
N VAL A 6 37.56 -19.11 -8.16
CA VAL A 6 36.79 -18.35 -9.15
C VAL A 6 35.63 -17.66 -8.42
N SER A 7 35.84 -16.37 -8.20
CA SER A 7 34.89 -15.39 -7.68
C SER A 7 33.54 -15.44 -8.40
N THR A 8 32.48 -15.80 -7.66
CA THR A 8 31.09 -15.50 -8.02
C THR A 8 30.82 -14.02 -7.83
N SER A 9 31.17 -13.20 -8.81
CA SER A 9 30.70 -11.82 -8.89
C SER A 9 29.39 -11.79 -9.69
N ILE A 10 28.25 -11.81 -8.98
CA ILE A 10 27.00 -11.30 -9.55
C ILE A 10 27.26 -9.82 -9.86
N PRO A 11 27.10 -9.35 -11.11
CA PRO A 11 27.31 -7.94 -11.41
C PRO A 11 26.29 -7.14 -10.59
N LEU A 12 26.79 -6.27 -9.72
CA LEU A 12 25.99 -5.29 -9.02
C LEU A 12 25.47 -4.31 -10.09
N LEU A 13 24.24 -4.50 -10.55
CA LEU A 13 23.57 -3.54 -11.44
C LEU A 13 23.56 -2.18 -10.73
N THR A 14 24.23 -1.18 -11.30
CA THR A 14 24.22 0.17 -10.75
C THR A 14 22.88 0.85 -11.09
N VAL A 15 22.51 1.87 -10.30
CA VAL A 15 21.35 2.73 -10.62
C VAL A 15 21.49 3.35 -12.02
N GLU A 16 22.72 3.56 -12.49
CA GLU A 16 23.04 4.07 -13.82
C GLU A 16 22.84 3.03 -14.94
N ASP A 17 23.06 1.74 -14.66
CA ASP A 17 22.77 0.65 -15.61
C ASP A 17 21.26 0.43 -15.78
N LEU A 18 20.48 0.60 -14.70
CA LEU A 18 19.02 0.62 -14.74
C LEU A 18 18.51 1.82 -15.54
N LYS A 19 19.24 2.95 -15.55
CA LYS A 19 18.89 4.12 -16.36
C LYS A 19 19.07 3.93 -17.86
N ASN A 20 20.00 3.08 -18.29
CA ASN A 20 20.28 2.87 -19.71
C ASN A 20 19.41 1.79 -20.35
N ALA A 21 18.69 0.98 -19.56
CA ALA A 21 17.73 -0.03 -20.03
C ALA A 21 16.29 0.51 -20.20
N PHE A 22 16.07 1.82 -20.01
CA PHE A 22 14.76 2.44 -20.12
C PHE A 22 14.24 2.40 -21.56
N ILE A 23 13.16 1.67 -21.79
CA ILE A 23 12.29 1.94 -22.93
C ILE A 23 11.34 3.05 -22.51
N LYS A 24 11.48 4.25 -23.08
CA LYS A 24 10.38 5.23 -23.12
C LYS A 24 9.27 4.67 -24.01
N GLY A 25 8.51 3.73 -23.47
CA GLY A 25 7.38 3.11 -24.14
C GLY A 25 6.13 3.62 -23.47
N TYR A 26 5.27 4.29 -24.25
CA TYR A 26 3.92 4.66 -23.83
C TYR A 26 3.89 5.23 -22.41
N GLY A 27 4.69 6.27 -22.13
CA GLY A 27 4.61 7.09 -20.92
C GLY A 27 5.14 6.51 -19.59
N PHE A 28 5.41 5.22 -19.38
CA PHE A 28 5.93 4.75 -18.07
C PHE A 28 7.41 4.43 -18.20
N LEU A 29 8.10 4.51 -17.07
CA LEU A 29 9.43 3.94 -16.92
C LEU A 29 9.27 2.51 -16.43
N ALA A 30 9.92 1.58 -17.12
CA ALA A 30 10.04 0.20 -16.68
C ALA A 30 11.43 -0.34 -17.01
N THR A 31 11.82 -1.38 -16.27
CA THR A 31 12.95 -2.23 -16.64
C THR A 31 12.44 -3.60 -17.07
N MET A 32 13.13 -4.20 -18.04
CA MET A 32 12.81 -5.53 -18.54
C MET A 32 14.04 -6.43 -18.46
N LYS A 33 13.83 -7.68 -18.03
CA LYS A 33 14.83 -8.74 -18.07
C LYS A 33 14.31 -9.90 -18.90
N LYS A 34 15.16 -10.40 -19.80
CA LYS A 34 14.89 -11.60 -20.60
C LYS A 34 15.75 -12.77 -20.14
N ASN A 35 15.14 -13.82 -19.60
CA ASN A 35 15.81 -15.05 -19.20
C ASN A 35 15.84 -16.03 -20.38
N ARG A 36 17.04 -16.34 -20.89
CA ARG A 36 17.21 -17.34 -21.96
C ARG A 36 16.91 -18.75 -21.44
N GLY A 37 16.37 -19.62 -22.30
CA GLY A 37 16.08 -21.02 -21.98
C GLY A 37 14.85 -21.24 -21.09
N LYS A 38 13.98 -20.24 -20.95
CA LYS A 38 12.68 -20.34 -20.25
C LYS A 38 11.53 -20.45 -21.25
N PRO A 39 10.33 -20.89 -20.82
CA PRO A 39 9.19 -21.08 -21.72
C PRO A 39 8.86 -19.81 -22.51
N THR A 40 8.85 -19.91 -23.84
CA THR A 40 8.60 -18.78 -24.74
C THR A 40 7.25 -18.14 -24.48
N GLY A 41 7.20 -16.81 -24.47
CA GLY A 41 5.99 -16.03 -24.23
C GLY A 41 5.56 -15.96 -22.75
N SER A 42 6.26 -16.65 -21.84
CA SER A 42 5.95 -16.53 -20.41
C SER A 42 6.44 -15.21 -19.85
N ALA A 43 5.57 -14.51 -19.11
CA ALA A 43 5.89 -13.24 -18.46
C ALA A 43 5.40 -13.17 -17.01
N VAL A 44 6.09 -12.36 -16.21
CA VAL A 44 5.66 -11.89 -14.88
C VAL A 44 5.93 -10.40 -14.75
N CYS A 45 5.23 -9.77 -13.80
CA CYS A 45 5.37 -8.35 -13.50
C CYS A 45 5.85 -8.16 -12.06
N VAL A 46 7.02 -7.56 -11.87
CA VAL A 46 7.57 -7.22 -10.55
C VAL A 46 7.02 -5.87 -10.12
N VAL A 47 6.32 -5.85 -9.00
CA VAL A 47 5.73 -4.66 -8.40
C VAL A 47 6.57 -4.28 -7.19
N ASP A 48 7.33 -3.18 -7.33
CA ASP A 48 8.19 -2.66 -6.27
C ASP A 48 8.14 -1.12 -6.26
N PRO A 49 7.06 -0.53 -5.73
CA PRO A 49 6.85 0.92 -5.77
C PRO A 49 7.95 1.70 -5.02
N ALA A 50 8.60 1.07 -4.04
CA ALA A 50 9.66 1.69 -3.25
C ALA A 50 10.94 1.99 -4.05
N VAL A 51 11.11 1.37 -5.23
CA VAL A 51 12.30 1.57 -6.08
C VAL A 51 12.40 2.98 -6.64
N THR A 52 11.29 3.69 -6.81
CA THR A 52 11.28 5.02 -7.44
C THR A 52 11.02 6.17 -6.50
N ASP A 53 10.08 6.00 -5.57
CA ASP A 53 9.89 6.94 -4.47
C ASP A 53 9.20 6.26 -3.30
N CYS A 54 9.78 6.43 -2.12
CA CYS A 54 9.23 5.94 -0.86
C CYS A 54 9.44 6.95 0.29
N THR A 55 10.01 8.11 -0.04
CA THR A 55 10.36 9.12 0.95
C THR A 55 9.08 9.73 1.48
N ASN A 56 8.89 9.73 2.81
CA ASN A 56 7.67 10.23 3.47
C ASN A 56 6.37 9.48 3.12
N MET A 57 6.45 8.33 2.43
CA MET A 57 5.27 7.54 2.12
C MET A 57 4.80 6.74 3.34
N GLY A 58 3.56 6.96 3.78
CA GLY A 58 2.93 6.17 4.83
C GLY A 58 2.55 4.76 4.38
N PHE A 59 2.29 3.87 5.33
CA PHE A 59 2.03 2.44 5.05
C PHE A 59 0.86 2.22 4.08
N ALA A 60 -0.25 2.95 4.29
CA ALA A 60 -1.43 2.84 3.45
C ALA A 60 -1.17 3.37 2.02
N ALA A 61 -0.39 4.44 1.89
CA ALA A 61 0.00 5.00 0.60
C ALA A 61 0.87 4.00 -0.21
N LEU A 62 1.86 3.38 0.44
CA LEU A 62 2.70 2.36 -0.22
C LEU A 62 1.88 1.13 -0.63
N LEU A 63 0.93 0.72 0.21
CA LEU A 63 0.01 -0.36 -0.13
C LEU A 63 -0.87 -0.01 -1.34
N LEU A 64 -1.46 1.18 -1.38
CA LEU A 64 -2.27 1.62 -2.51
C LEU A 64 -1.45 1.71 -3.80
N SER A 65 -0.24 2.28 -3.75
CA SER A 65 0.68 2.32 -4.90
C SER A 65 1.05 0.91 -5.40
N THR A 66 1.21 -0.05 -4.48
CA THR A 66 1.39 -1.47 -4.84
C THR A 66 0.20 -1.99 -5.65
N LEU A 67 -1.03 -1.69 -5.25
CA LEU A 67 -2.24 -2.13 -5.95
C LEU A 67 -2.39 -1.46 -7.33
N GLU A 68 -2.04 -0.19 -7.45
CA GLU A 68 -2.02 0.54 -8.73
C GLU A 68 -1.04 -0.10 -9.71
N ASN A 69 0.17 -0.44 -9.26
CA ASN A 69 1.15 -1.14 -10.08
C ASN A 69 0.68 -2.54 -10.49
N ILE A 70 -0.04 -3.27 -9.62
CA ILE A 70 -0.69 -4.53 -10.00
C ILE A 70 -1.75 -4.31 -11.10
N LEU A 71 -2.55 -3.25 -11.01
CA LEU A 71 -3.52 -2.90 -12.04
C LEU A 71 -2.83 -2.55 -13.37
N LEU A 72 -1.72 -1.82 -13.32
CA LEU A 72 -0.90 -1.53 -14.49
C LEU A 72 -0.39 -2.82 -15.14
N CYS A 73 0.17 -3.75 -14.36
CA CYS A 73 0.61 -5.05 -14.86
C CYS A 73 -0.51 -5.80 -15.61
N ARG A 74 -1.73 -5.81 -15.04
CA ARG A 74 -2.90 -6.45 -15.67
C ARG A 74 -3.30 -5.77 -16.97
N ALA A 75 -3.29 -4.44 -17.00
CA ALA A 75 -3.62 -3.69 -18.20
C ALA A 75 -2.59 -3.87 -19.33
N LEU A 76 -1.36 -4.26 -18.98
CA LEU A 76 -0.32 -4.70 -19.92
C LEU A 76 -0.44 -6.19 -20.32
N GLY A 77 -1.48 -6.89 -19.87
CA GLY A 77 -1.72 -8.30 -20.17
C GLY A 77 -0.89 -9.28 -19.32
N ILE A 78 -0.35 -8.84 -18.19
CA ILE A 78 0.46 -9.66 -17.29
C ILE A 78 -0.26 -9.88 -15.95
N ASP A 79 -0.91 -11.02 -15.80
CA ASP A 79 -1.75 -11.35 -14.63
C ASP A 79 -1.00 -11.98 -13.44
N ARG A 80 0.32 -12.14 -13.54
CA ARG A 80 1.16 -12.75 -12.49
C ARG A 80 2.09 -11.71 -11.88
N PRO A 81 1.60 -10.87 -10.94
CA PRO A 81 2.45 -9.93 -10.24
C PRO A 81 3.32 -10.65 -9.22
N ILE A 82 4.50 -10.09 -8.93
CA ILE A 82 5.38 -10.47 -7.83
C ILE A 82 5.61 -9.20 -7.02
N VAL A 83 5.35 -9.22 -5.73
CA VAL A 83 5.37 -8.01 -4.91
C VAL A 83 6.62 -7.96 -4.05
N TYR A 84 7.34 -6.84 -4.13
CA TYR A 84 8.47 -6.51 -3.29
C TYR A 84 8.28 -5.13 -2.68
N TRP A 85 8.69 -4.95 -1.42
CA TRP A 85 8.95 -3.65 -0.81
C TRP A 85 10.40 -3.62 -0.34
N ARG A 86 11.28 -2.99 -1.12
CA ARG A 86 12.73 -2.98 -0.87
C ARG A 86 13.28 -1.56 -0.94
N ALA A 87 14.45 -1.36 -0.32
CA ALA A 87 15.23 -0.13 -0.44
C ALA A 87 14.47 1.14 -0.06
N CYS A 88 13.72 1.09 1.04
CA CYS A 88 12.99 2.26 1.52
C CYS A 88 13.04 2.36 3.04
N ASN A 89 13.20 3.58 3.56
CA ASN A 89 13.45 3.87 4.97
C ASN A 89 12.20 4.35 5.75
N SER A 90 10.99 4.21 5.19
CA SER A 90 9.77 4.68 5.86
C SER A 90 9.03 3.51 6.52
N VAL A 91 8.51 2.59 5.71
CA VAL A 91 7.68 1.45 6.15
C VAL A 91 8.28 0.09 5.77
N CYS A 92 9.50 0.10 5.24
CA CYS A 92 10.25 -1.08 4.87
C CYS A 92 11.74 -0.90 5.21
N SER A 93 12.56 -1.87 4.82
CA SER A 93 14.00 -1.89 5.06
C SER A 93 14.75 -1.02 4.06
N GLU A 94 15.76 -0.28 4.54
CA GLU A 94 16.75 0.38 3.68
C GLU A 94 17.59 -0.63 2.89
N ASP A 95 17.78 -1.84 3.41
CA ASP A 95 18.53 -2.89 2.71
C ASP A 95 17.75 -3.35 1.46
N PRO A 96 18.28 -3.16 0.24
CA PRO A 96 17.63 -3.57 -1.00
C PRO A 96 17.49 -5.09 -1.14
N ARG A 97 18.14 -5.88 -0.28
CA ARG A 97 18.04 -7.35 -0.25
C ARG A 97 16.88 -7.85 0.58
N VAL A 98 16.28 -6.99 1.41
CA VAL A 98 15.21 -7.37 2.34
C VAL A 98 13.86 -7.02 1.76
N ASN A 99 13.06 -8.03 1.44
CA ASN A 99 11.67 -7.84 1.07
C ASN A 99 10.80 -7.60 2.31
N SER A 100 10.39 -6.35 2.52
CA SER A 100 9.62 -5.97 3.70
C SER A 100 8.13 -6.24 3.55
N TRP A 101 7.65 -6.56 2.34
CA TRP A 101 6.30 -7.09 2.14
C TRP A 101 6.04 -8.31 3.06
N ASP A 102 7.04 -9.20 3.14
CA ASP A 102 6.97 -10.44 3.90
C ASP A 102 6.92 -10.21 5.42
N TRP A 103 7.24 -9.00 5.91
CA TRP A 103 7.06 -8.64 7.32
C TRP A 103 5.59 -8.58 7.71
N TYR A 104 4.72 -8.26 6.75
CA TYR A 104 3.29 -8.01 6.97
C TYR A 104 2.41 -9.07 6.31
N PHE A 105 2.75 -9.50 5.10
CA PHE A 105 1.89 -10.27 4.21
C PHE A 105 2.53 -11.58 3.73
N GLU A 106 1.73 -12.47 3.18
CA GLU A 106 2.19 -13.69 2.50
C GLU A 106 2.85 -13.32 1.15
N PRO A 107 3.92 -14.02 0.74
CA PRO A 107 4.58 -13.74 -0.53
C PRO A 107 3.64 -13.91 -1.74
N VAL A 108 3.69 -12.97 -2.67
CA VAL A 108 2.91 -13.03 -3.91
C VAL A 108 3.80 -13.54 -5.04
N ASN A 109 3.57 -14.77 -5.50
CA ASN A 109 4.27 -15.39 -6.64
C ASN A 109 5.82 -15.35 -6.56
N HIS A 110 6.38 -15.27 -5.35
CA HIS A 110 7.82 -15.13 -5.13
C HIS A 110 8.61 -16.25 -5.83
N GLY A 111 9.67 -15.87 -6.53
CA GLY A 111 10.56 -16.78 -7.26
C GLY A 111 10.12 -17.11 -8.69
N LEU A 112 8.92 -16.70 -9.14
CA LEU A 112 8.47 -16.94 -10.52
C LEU A 112 9.29 -16.16 -11.56
N GLU A 113 9.94 -15.06 -11.19
CA GLU A 113 10.83 -14.28 -12.05
C GLU A 113 12.04 -15.06 -12.55
N SER A 114 12.43 -16.14 -11.86
CA SER A 114 13.50 -17.05 -12.29
C SER A 114 13.02 -18.15 -13.24
N LYS A 115 11.70 -18.27 -13.44
CA LYS A 115 11.04 -19.36 -14.16
C LYS A 115 10.40 -18.93 -15.48
N VAL A 116 10.30 -17.63 -15.75
CA VAL A 116 9.70 -17.09 -16.99
C VAL A 116 10.72 -16.46 -17.91
N GLU A 117 10.37 -16.34 -19.19
CA GLU A 117 11.20 -15.69 -20.21
C GLU A 117 11.30 -14.19 -19.97
N ASN A 118 10.18 -13.51 -19.71
CA ASN A 118 10.13 -12.05 -19.62
C ASN A 118 9.75 -11.60 -18.21
N VAL A 119 10.54 -10.69 -17.65
CA VAL A 119 10.26 -10.05 -16.36
C VAL A 119 10.16 -8.55 -16.62
N LEU A 120 8.99 -7.98 -16.37
CA LEU A 120 8.74 -6.54 -16.44
C LEU A 120 8.69 -5.96 -15.03
N CYS A 121 9.32 -4.82 -14.78
CA CYS A 121 9.16 -4.07 -13.54
C CYS A 121 8.76 -2.63 -13.88
N PRO A 122 7.47 -2.23 -13.74
CA PRO A 122 7.08 -0.83 -13.81
C PRO A 122 7.72 -0.07 -12.66
N LEU A 123 8.50 0.96 -12.99
CA LEU A 123 9.24 1.78 -12.05
C LEU A 123 8.45 3.04 -11.70
N LYS A 124 8.01 3.80 -12.70
CA LYS A 124 7.28 5.06 -12.48
C LYS A 124 6.29 5.31 -13.61
N VAL A 125 5.07 5.68 -13.24
CA VAL A 125 4.14 6.34 -14.16
C VAL A 125 4.57 7.81 -14.24
N LEU A 126 4.92 8.31 -15.43
CA LEU A 126 5.29 9.72 -15.59
C LEU A 126 4.07 10.65 -15.38
N ASP A 127 4.28 11.93 -15.11
CA ASP A 127 3.18 12.89 -14.98
C ASP A 127 2.54 13.18 -16.35
N GLY A 128 1.24 13.54 -16.38
CA GLY A 128 0.51 13.88 -17.62
C GLY A 128 -0.16 12.71 -18.36
N TRP A 129 -0.32 11.57 -17.69
CA TRP A 129 -0.90 10.37 -18.29
C TRP A 129 -2.40 10.24 -18.26
N GLN A 130 -3.07 10.83 -17.27
CA GLN A 130 -4.53 10.72 -17.15
C GLN A 130 -5.22 11.20 -18.45
N GLU A 131 -4.65 12.20 -19.13
CA GLU A 131 -5.17 12.71 -20.41
C GLU A 131 -4.91 11.78 -21.61
N ARG A 132 -3.80 11.03 -21.63
CA ARG A 132 -3.47 10.09 -22.74
C ARG A 132 -4.09 8.69 -22.55
N LEU A 133 -4.30 8.26 -21.30
CA LEU A 133 -4.97 7.01 -20.95
C LEU A 133 -6.46 7.03 -21.33
N ASN A 134 -7.10 8.20 -21.33
CA ASN A 134 -8.46 8.37 -21.81
C ASN A 134 -8.65 8.02 -23.30
N ARG A 135 -7.56 7.83 -24.07
CA ARG A 135 -7.61 7.44 -25.50
C ARG A 135 -7.23 5.98 -25.77
N THR A 136 -6.91 5.18 -24.76
CA THR A 136 -6.50 3.76 -24.92
C THR A 136 -7.22 2.84 -23.93
N ALA A 137 -7.18 1.52 -24.17
CA ALA A 137 -7.76 0.48 -23.31
C ALA A 137 -7.14 0.40 -21.88
N LEU A 138 -6.27 1.34 -21.52
CA LEU A 138 -5.65 1.50 -20.20
C LEU A 138 -6.43 2.47 -19.29
N SER A 139 -7.63 2.92 -19.70
CA SER A 139 -8.54 3.78 -18.92
C SER A 139 -8.93 3.23 -17.55
N ASP A 140 -8.70 1.93 -17.32
CA ASP A 140 -8.88 1.26 -16.03
C ASP A 140 -7.76 1.59 -15.04
N VAL A 141 -6.54 1.96 -15.46
CA VAL A 141 -5.43 2.29 -14.53
C VAL A 141 -5.58 3.74 -14.05
N LYS A 142 -6.60 4.00 -13.22
CA LYS A 142 -6.79 5.28 -12.53
C LYS A 142 -6.06 5.23 -11.19
N THR A 143 -5.40 6.33 -10.84
CA THR A 143 -4.81 6.50 -9.50
C THR A 143 -5.92 6.47 -8.45
N VAL A 144 -5.62 5.84 -7.33
CA VAL A 144 -6.47 5.68 -6.16
C VAL A 144 -5.86 6.29 -4.90
N ILE A 145 -4.55 6.54 -4.91
CA ILE A 145 -3.82 7.10 -3.77
C ILE A 145 -4.35 8.48 -3.34
N ASP A 146 -4.70 9.34 -4.29
CA ASP A 146 -5.18 10.71 -4.02
C ASP A 146 -6.71 10.82 -3.91
N ASN A 147 -7.42 9.70 -4.04
CA ASN A 147 -8.88 9.72 -3.96
C ASN A 147 -9.35 9.95 -2.52
N SER A 148 -10.46 10.65 -2.36
CA SER A 148 -11.01 11.04 -1.06
C SER A 148 -12.54 10.89 -0.99
N PHE A 149 -13.10 10.74 0.21
CA PHE A 149 -14.56 10.75 0.40
C PHE A 149 -15.19 12.14 0.25
N LYS A 150 -14.37 13.19 0.21
CA LYS A 150 -14.74 14.58 -0.06
C LYS A 150 -13.91 15.14 -1.19
N ASN A 151 -14.45 16.13 -1.89
CA ASN A 151 -13.68 16.83 -2.90
C ASN A 151 -12.51 17.58 -2.22
N ARG A 152 -11.29 17.35 -2.72
CA ARG A 152 -10.05 17.94 -2.23
C ARG A 152 -9.20 18.51 -3.37
N THR A 153 -9.78 18.76 -4.55
CA THR A 153 -9.06 19.33 -5.70
C THR A 153 -8.54 20.74 -5.44
N ASP A 154 -9.00 21.39 -4.36
CA ASP A 154 -8.55 22.68 -3.85
C ASP A 154 -7.37 22.58 -2.85
N VAL A 155 -6.95 21.36 -2.49
CA VAL A 155 -5.84 21.11 -1.56
C VAL A 155 -4.59 20.74 -2.35
N GLY A 156 -3.47 21.41 -2.05
CA GLY A 156 -2.19 21.15 -2.68
C GLY A 156 -1.78 19.68 -2.60
N GLY A 157 -1.42 19.07 -3.72
CA GLY A 157 -1.08 17.64 -3.85
C GLY A 157 -2.27 16.69 -4.02
N PHE A 158 -3.51 17.22 -4.11
CA PHE A 158 -4.73 16.44 -4.33
C PHE A 158 -5.55 16.96 -5.53
N GLU A 159 -4.94 17.77 -6.39
CA GLU A 159 -5.57 18.45 -7.53
C GLU A 159 -6.21 17.46 -8.51
N ASP A 160 -5.58 16.30 -8.69
CA ASP A 160 -6.05 15.22 -9.58
C ASP A 160 -6.88 14.15 -8.86
N GLY A 161 -7.10 14.31 -7.55
CA GLY A 161 -7.83 13.38 -6.70
C GLY A 161 -9.31 13.30 -7.05
N LYS A 162 -9.90 12.10 -6.97
CA LYS A 162 -11.33 11.86 -7.25
C LYS A 162 -12.11 11.46 -6.02
N ILE A 163 -13.43 11.55 -6.12
CA ILE A 163 -14.33 11.04 -5.10
C ILE A 163 -14.27 9.51 -5.06
N ILE A 164 -14.04 8.94 -3.88
CA ILE A 164 -14.11 7.49 -3.63
C ILE A 164 -15.57 7.04 -3.81
N THR A 165 -15.82 6.26 -4.87
CA THR A 165 -17.14 5.68 -5.14
C THR A 165 -17.27 4.27 -4.57
N THR A 166 -18.51 3.76 -4.46
CA THR A 166 -18.74 2.35 -4.09
C THR A 166 -18.12 1.38 -5.09
N GLN A 167 -18.15 1.69 -6.39
CA GLN A 167 -17.54 0.87 -7.42
C GLN A 167 -16.01 0.79 -7.23
N GLU A 168 -15.37 1.92 -6.94
CA GLU A 168 -13.92 1.95 -6.71
C GLU A 168 -13.54 1.15 -5.45
N ARG A 169 -14.32 1.30 -4.36
CA ARG A 169 -14.12 0.49 -3.14
C ARG A 169 -14.24 -1.01 -3.41
N MET A 170 -15.26 -1.43 -4.16
CA MET A 170 -15.43 -2.86 -4.52
C MET A 170 -14.28 -3.36 -5.40
N ARG A 171 -13.82 -2.55 -6.34
CA ARG A 171 -12.70 -2.87 -7.22
C ARG A 171 -11.41 -3.09 -6.44
N ILE A 172 -11.04 -2.14 -5.58
CA ILE A 172 -9.82 -2.24 -4.76
C ILE A 172 -9.95 -3.35 -3.72
N ASN A 173 -11.14 -3.56 -3.13
CA ASN A 173 -11.36 -4.67 -2.20
C ASN A 173 -11.09 -6.05 -2.84
N LYS A 174 -11.41 -6.25 -4.12
CA LYS A 174 -11.07 -7.51 -4.83
C LYS A 174 -9.54 -7.74 -4.88
N LEU A 175 -8.75 -6.69 -5.11
CA LEU A 175 -7.30 -6.77 -5.11
C LEU A 175 -6.75 -7.04 -3.70
N LEU A 176 -7.28 -6.34 -2.70
CA LEU A 176 -6.92 -6.54 -1.30
C LEU A 176 -7.13 -8.00 -0.88
N GLN A 177 -8.31 -8.57 -1.16
CA GLN A 177 -8.61 -9.96 -0.84
C GLN A 177 -7.71 -10.96 -1.57
N GLN A 178 -7.30 -10.62 -2.80
CA GLN A 178 -6.47 -11.51 -3.61
C GLN A 178 -5.01 -11.53 -3.15
N TYR A 179 -4.44 -10.36 -2.86
CA TYR A 179 -3.00 -10.20 -2.68
C TYR A 179 -2.58 -9.84 -1.25
N VAL A 180 -3.39 -9.10 -0.52
CA VAL A 180 -3.01 -8.53 0.79
C VAL A 180 -3.42 -9.50 1.90
N LYS A 181 -2.77 -10.66 1.93
CA LYS A 181 -3.02 -11.71 2.92
C LYS A 181 -2.02 -11.55 4.07
N PRO A 182 -2.45 -11.25 5.31
CA PRO A 182 -1.51 -11.14 6.43
C PRO A 182 -0.76 -12.46 6.64
N ASN A 183 0.54 -12.37 6.91
CA ASN A 183 1.33 -13.56 7.22
C ASN A 183 0.91 -14.17 8.58
N SER A 184 1.41 -15.37 8.88
CA SER A 184 1.06 -16.11 10.10
C SER A 184 1.34 -15.32 11.38
N ARG A 185 2.46 -14.58 11.44
CA ARG A 185 2.84 -13.75 12.59
C ARG A 185 1.85 -12.63 12.84
N ILE A 186 1.43 -11.92 11.80
CA ILE A 186 0.44 -10.83 11.91
C ILE A 186 -0.94 -11.41 12.24
N ARG A 187 -1.35 -12.50 11.57
CA ARG A 187 -2.62 -13.18 11.89
C ARG A 187 -2.70 -13.57 13.36
N GLU A 188 -1.63 -14.14 13.90
CA GLU A 188 -1.61 -14.58 15.29
C GLU A 188 -1.68 -13.40 16.27
N LYS A 189 -0.97 -12.31 15.99
CA LYS A 189 -1.06 -11.07 16.78
C LYS A 189 -2.48 -10.51 16.79
N VAL A 190 -3.11 -10.40 15.61
CA VAL A 190 -4.48 -9.89 15.46
C VAL A 190 -5.48 -10.81 16.17
N ARG A 191 -5.36 -12.13 15.99
CA ARG A 191 -6.22 -13.12 16.64
C ARG A 191 -6.11 -13.05 18.16
N THR A 192 -4.90 -12.95 18.69
CA THR A 192 -4.66 -12.81 20.14
C THR A 192 -5.26 -11.53 20.68
N PHE A 193 -5.05 -10.39 20.00
CA PHE A 193 -5.64 -9.11 20.38
C PHE A 193 -7.17 -9.17 20.35
N TYR A 194 -7.74 -9.71 19.27
CA TYR A 194 -9.18 -9.86 19.12
C TYR A 194 -9.79 -10.69 20.26
N HIS A 195 -9.27 -11.89 20.52
CA HIS A 195 -9.81 -12.74 21.59
C HIS A 195 -9.66 -12.11 22.97
N ARG A 196 -8.57 -11.39 23.21
CA ARG A 196 -8.31 -10.80 24.53
C ARG A 196 -9.16 -9.57 24.82
N TYR A 197 -9.42 -8.73 23.81
CA TYR A 197 -9.98 -7.40 24.06
C TYR A 197 -11.35 -7.19 23.42
N LEU A 198 -11.65 -7.87 22.31
CA LEU A 198 -12.78 -7.54 21.44
C LEU A 198 -13.80 -8.67 21.27
N ALA A 199 -13.41 -9.93 21.49
CA ALA A 199 -14.31 -11.07 21.36
C ALA A 199 -15.52 -10.91 22.29
N GLU A 200 -16.67 -11.39 21.82
CA GLU A 200 -17.97 -11.32 22.51
C GLU A 200 -18.61 -9.91 22.58
N PHE A 201 -17.90 -8.84 22.21
CA PHE A 201 -18.44 -7.49 22.15
C PHE A 201 -18.91 -7.11 20.75
N THR A 202 -19.97 -6.30 20.68
CA THR A 202 -20.22 -5.45 19.50
C THR A 202 -19.26 -4.27 19.55
N VAL A 203 -18.39 -4.13 18.53
CA VAL A 203 -17.29 -3.16 18.55
C VAL A 203 -17.56 -1.99 17.62
N LEU A 204 -17.45 -0.77 18.14
CA LEU A 204 -17.32 0.46 17.37
C LEU A 204 -15.84 0.74 17.10
N GLY A 205 -15.42 0.68 15.83
CA GLY A 205 -14.10 1.13 15.42
C GLY A 205 -14.05 2.64 15.24
N VAL A 206 -13.10 3.31 15.91
CA VAL A 206 -12.85 4.75 15.77
C VAL A 206 -11.39 4.96 15.38
N HIS A 207 -11.16 5.64 14.26
CA HIS A 207 -9.83 6.02 13.81
C HIS A 207 -9.72 7.55 13.78
N VAL A 208 -8.85 8.09 14.64
CA VAL A 208 -8.57 9.53 14.70
C VAL A 208 -7.12 9.74 14.30
N ARG A 209 -6.92 10.24 13.08
CA ARG A 209 -5.60 10.67 12.59
C ARG A 209 -5.37 12.12 13.02
N GLY A 210 -4.34 12.33 13.83
CA GLY A 210 -3.93 13.62 14.35
C GLY A 210 -2.66 14.12 13.66
N THR A 211 -1.68 14.51 14.47
CA THR A 211 -0.31 14.90 14.10
C THR A 211 -0.24 15.86 12.90
N ASP A 212 0.25 15.41 11.76
CA ASP A 212 0.49 16.19 10.54
C ASP A 212 -0.75 16.29 9.62
N HIS A 213 -1.81 15.51 9.90
CA HIS A 213 -2.96 15.38 9.02
C HIS A 213 -3.72 16.70 8.82
N TRP A 214 -3.56 17.70 9.69
CA TRP A 214 -4.14 19.03 9.46
C TRP A 214 -3.68 19.63 8.13
N MET A 215 -2.44 19.38 7.70
CA MET A 215 -1.88 19.86 6.44
C MET A 215 -2.64 19.32 5.22
N GLU A 216 -3.26 18.16 5.37
CA GLU A 216 -4.03 17.49 4.33
C GLU A 216 -5.51 17.98 4.30
N THR A 217 -5.95 18.83 5.24
CA THR A 217 -7.35 19.31 5.28
C THR A 217 -7.54 20.65 4.57
N ASN A 218 -8.71 20.87 3.96
CA ASN A 218 -9.03 22.14 3.30
C ASN A 218 -8.94 23.34 4.25
N GLU A 219 -9.27 23.15 5.53
CA GLU A 219 -9.25 24.20 6.56
C GLU A 219 -7.89 24.34 7.26
N GLN A 220 -6.92 23.49 6.91
CA GLN A 220 -5.62 23.36 7.58
C GLN A 220 -5.76 23.19 9.11
N LYS A 221 -6.79 22.46 9.55
CA LYS A 221 -7.15 22.27 10.95
C LYS A 221 -7.67 20.86 11.20
N LEU A 222 -7.32 20.32 12.37
CA LEU A 222 -7.93 19.07 12.84
C LEU A 222 -9.34 19.34 13.38
N PRO A 223 -10.29 18.41 13.17
CA PRO A 223 -11.56 18.44 13.87
C PRO A 223 -11.33 18.40 15.40
N SER A 224 -12.22 19.07 16.14
CA SER A 224 -12.19 19.05 17.61
C SER A 224 -12.25 17.61 18.13
N LEU A 225 -11.39 17.27 19.08
CA LEU A 225 -11.39 15.95 19.73
C LEU A 225 -12.74 15.63 20.39
N MET A 226 -13.43 16.64 20.93
CA MET A 226 -14.76 16.43 21.51
C MET A 226 -15.81 16.03 20.47
N SER A 227 -15.69 16.52 19.23
CA SER A 227 -16.62 16.13 18.15
C SER A 227 -16.50 14.64 17.82
N TRP A 228 -15.29 14.07 17.90
CA TRP A 228 -15.08 12.63 17.76
C TRP A 228 -15.68 11.84 18.93
N VAL A 229 -15.52 12.31 20.16
CA VAL A 229 -16.06 11.68 21.37
C VAL A 229 -17.59 11.67 21.33
N GLU A 230 -18.22 12.81 21.10
CA GLU A 230 -19.68 12.94 21.02
C GLU A 230 -20.26 12.07 19.90
N ARG A 231 -19.60 12.07 18.72
CA ARG A 231 -20.03 11.21 17.62
C ARG A 231 -19.90 9.73 17.97
N ALA A 232 -18.79 9.32 18.57
CA ALA A 232 -18.59 7.94 19.01
C ALA A 232 -19.64 7.52 20.03
N GLN A 233 -19.97 8.38 21.00
CA GLN A 233 -21.03 8.12 21.97
C GLN A 233 -22.39 7.89 21.29
N SER A 234 -22.78 8.81 20.39
CA SER A 234 -24.08 8.72 19.71
C SER A 234 -24.25 7.42 18.93
N ILE A 235 -23.17 6.93 18.30
CA ILE A 235 -23.19 5.66 17.57
C ILE A 235 -23.16 4.49 18.55
N LEU A 236 -22.28 4.52 19.54
CA LEU A 236 -22.12 3.45 20.53
C LEU A 236 -23.44 3.16 21.24
N GLU A 237 -24.22 4.20 21.56
CA GLU A 237 -25.52 4.07 22.22
C GLU A 237 -26.54 3.24 21.43
N THR A 238 -26.44 3.22 20.10
CA THR A 238 -27.29 2.41 19.21
C THR A 238 -26.85 0.94 19.07
N LEU A 239 -25.63 0.59 19.51
CA LEU A 239 -25.09 -0.76 19.31
C LEU A 239 -25.62 -1.75 20.37
N PRO A 240 -25.90 -3.01 19.98
CA PRO A 240 -26.23 -4.09 20.90
C PRO A 240 -25.19 -4.28 22.02
N ARG A 241 -25.62 -4.72 23.20
CA ARG A 241 -24.73 -5.05 24.32
C ARG A 241 -24.39 -6.55 24.35
N PRO A 242 -23.22 -6.95 24.88
CA PRO A 242 -22.15 -6.08 25.39
C PRO A 242 -21.41 -5.38 24.24
N ARG A 243 -20.90 -4.16 24.47
CA ARG A 243 -20.27 -3.30 23.44
C ARG A 243 -18.98 -2.65 23.90
N LYS A 244 -18.09 -2.35 22.95
CA LYS A 244 -16.80 -1.68 23.17
C LYS A 244 -16.45 -0.71 22.05
N ILE A 245 -15.51 0.18 22.33
CA ILE A 245 -14.83 1.01 21.34
C ILE A 245 -13.43 0.43 21.13
N PHE A 246 -13.07 0.18 19.88
CA PHE A 246 -11.67 0.00 19.48
C PHE A 246 -11.17 1.32 18.90
N ILE A 247 -10.16 1.93 19.52
CA ILE A 247 -9.62 3.22 19.07
C ILE A 247 -8.22 3.10 18.48
N ALA A 248 -8.05 3.59 17.26
CA ALA A 248 -6.78 3.76 16.60
C ALA A 248 -6.45 5.25 16.49
N SER A 249 -5.28 5.66 16.98
CA SER A 249 -4.76 7.01 16.80
C SER A 249 -3.24 7.02 16.88
N ASP A 250 -2.64 7.93 16.12
CA ASP A 250 -1.23 8.32 16.19
C ASP A 250 -0.96 9.37 17.30
N ASN A 251 -2.01 9.84 17.99
CA ASN A 251 -1.91 10.81 19.07
C ASN A 251 -2.40 10.22 20.42
N ASN A 252 -1.49 10.09 21.38
CA ASN A 252 -1.77 9.55 22.72
C ASN A 252 -2.81 10.37 23.51
N GLU A 253 -2.95 11.67 23.26
CA GLU A 253 -3.96 12.50 23.93
C GLU A 253 -5.38 12.11 23.53
N VAL A 254 -5.57 11.69 22.28
CA VAL A 254 -6.85 11.17 21.79
C VAL A 254 -7.24 9.93 22.61
N ILE A 255 -6.32 8.97 22.75
CA ILE A 255 -6.57 7.73 23.50
C ILE A 255 -6.90 8.07 24.96
N LYS A 256 -6.11 8.94 25.62
CA LYS A 256 -6.36 9.37 27.00
C LYS A 256 -7.74 10.03 27.16
N LYS A 257 -8.16 10.85 26.19
CA LYS A 257 -9.46 11.52 26.24
C LYS A 257 -10.61 10.52 26.11
N PHE A 258 -10.52 9.57 25.19
CA PHE A 258 -11.52 8.51 25.04
C PHE A 258 -11.62 7.65 26.30
N VAL A 259 -10.49 7.24 26.86
CA VAL A 259 -10.45 6.46 28.12
C VAL A 259 -11.05 7.25 29.29
N THR A 260 -10.74 8.55 29.39
CA THR A 260 -11.31 9.41 30.44
C THR A 260 -12.83 9.54 30.32
N TYR A 261 -13.35 9.62 29.09
CA TYR A 261 -14.78 9.84 28.85
C TYR A 261 -15.61 8.55 28.96
N PHE A 262 -15.16 7.46 28.33
CA PHE A 262 -15.92 6.21 28.24
C PHE A 262 -15.55 5.18 29.33
N GLY A 263 -14.40 5.35 29.99
CA GLY A 263 -13.85 4.40 30.94
C GLY A 263 -12.96 3.33 30.29
N LYS A 264 -11.96 2.85 31.05
CA LYS A 264 -10.96 1.87 30.59
C LYS A 264 -11.55 0.54 30.13
N GLU A 265 -12.66 0.10 30.72
CA GLU A 265 -13.31 -1.15 30.34
C GLU A 265 -14.01 -1.08 28.98
N MET A 266 -14.40 0.12 28.56
CA MET A 266 -15.15 0.35 27.31
C MET A 266 -14.25 0.63 26.11
N VAL A 267 -12.97 0.96 26.32
CA VAL A 267 -12.04 1.39 25.27
C VAL A 267 -10.87 0.39 25.19
N SER A 268 -10.59 -0.10 23.99
CA SER A 268 -9.48 -1.01 23.68
C SER A 268 -8.61 -0.48 22.55
#